data_AF-Q6MXF7-F1
#
_entry.id   AF-Q6MXF7-F1
#
_cell.length_a   1.000
_cell.length_b   1.000
_cell.length_c   1.000
_cell.angle_alpha   90.00
_cell.angle_beta   90.00
_cell.angle_gamma   90.00
#
_symmetry.space_group_name_H-M   'P 1'
#
loop_
_entity.id
_entity.type
_entity.pdbx_description
1 polymer ?
#
loop_
_entity_poly.entity_id
_entity_poly.type
_entity_poly.pdbx_seq_one_letter_code
_entity_poly.pdbx_strand_id
1 'polypeptide(L)'
;MCDFCRADENYFHMAECVYDQLVKEYPVMWLRDSTRIGACYLCRELLSPEGMVLAMQSAFPAKGWRLRIWYNETIDEEIEPQRGDCIELSSRADALLSFMSFQEKV
;
A
#
# COMPACT_ATOMS: atom_id res chain seq x y z
N MET A 1 -14.75 6.55 -0.64
CA MET A 1 -13.74 7.11 -1.56
C MET A 1 -13.83 8.64 -1.47
N CYS A 2 -12.71 9.36 -1.39
CA CYS A 2 -12.73 10.83 -1.24
C CYS A 2 -12.82 11.56 -2.59
N ASP A 3 -13.17 12.85 -2.56
CA ASP A 3 -13.37 13.69 -3.75
C ASP A 3 -12.12 13.89 -4.63
N PHE A 4 -10.93 13.63 -4.07
CA PHE A 4 -9.65 13.73 -4.80
C PHE A 4 -9.25 12.45 -5.54
N CYS A 5 -9.95 11.33 -5.34
CA CYS A 5 -9.66 10.10 -6.07
C CYS A 5 -10.17 10.19 -7.51
N ARG A 6 -9.43 9.58 -8.43
CA ARG A 6 -9.82 9.39 -9.83
C ARG A 6 -9.64 7.92 -10.17
N ALA A 7 -10.59 7.09 -9.73
CA ALA A 7 -10.53 5.64 -9.89
C ALA A 7 -10.44 5.22 -11.36
N ASP A 8 -11.13 5.95 -12.25
CA ASP A 8 -11.07 5.72 -13.71
C ASP A 8 -9.67 5.96 -14.29
N GLU A 9 -8.88 6.82 -13.66
CA GLU A 9 -7.47 7.10 -14.01
C GLU A 9 -6.50 6.22 -13.19
N ASN A 10 -7.00 5.23 -12.45
CA ASN A 10 -6.24 4.42 -11.50
C ASN A 10 -5.44 5.26 -10.49
N TYR A 11 -6.04 6.35 -10.00
CA TYR A 11 -5.43 7.25 -9.02
C TYR A 11 -6.26 7.33 -7.73
N PHE A 12 -5.62 7.01 -6.62
CA PHE A 12 -6.18 7.09 -5.28
C PHE A 12 -5.39 8.12 -4.47
N HIS A 13 -6.10 9.08 -3.89
CA HIS A 13 -5.44 10.20 -3.22
C HIS A 13 -4.67 9.77 -1.95
N MET A 14 -5.23 8.82 -1.20
CA MET A 14 -4.68 8.34 0.07
C MET A 14 -4.70 6.81 0.12
N ALA A 15 -3.90 6.23 1.02
CA ALA A 15 -3.81 4.78 1.20
C ALA A 15 -5.14 4.17 1.65
N GLU A 16 -5.89 4.89 2.47
CA GLU A 16 -7.23 4.50 2.91
C GLU A 16 -8.17 4.28 1.73
N CYS A 17 -8.05 5.12 0.70
CA CYS A 17 -8.94 5.05 -0.46
C CYS A 17 -8.68 3.81 -1.31
N VAL A 18 -7.41 3.42 -1.48
CA VAL A 18 -7.07 2.19 -2.21
C VAL A 18 -7.33 0.95 -1.35
N TYR A 19 -7.10 1.02 -0.04
CA TYR A 19 -7.44 -0.05 0.90
C TYR A 19 -8.95 -0.34 0.91
N ASP A 20 -9.79 0.69 1.05
CA ASP A 20 -11.27 0.54 1.05
C ASP A 20 -11.79 -0.03 -0.29
N GLN A 21 -11.03 0.11 -1.37
CA GLN A 21 -11.33 -0.52 -2.67
C GLN A 21 -10.93 -2.00 -2.68
N LEU A 22 -9.73 -2.33 -2.21
CA LEU A 22 -9.17 -3.69 -2.26
C LEU A 22 -9.76 -4.64 -1.20
N VAL A 23 -10.14 -4.14 -0.03
CA VAL A 23 -10.60 -4.96 1.11
C VAL A 23 -11.87 -5.77 0.81
N LYS A 24 -12.61 -5.40 -0.23
CA LYS A 24 -13.80 -6.13 -0.71
C LYS A 24 -13.45 -7.49 -1.30
N GLU A 25 -12.28 -7.60 -1.92
CA GLU A 25 -11.76 -8.82 -2.56
C GLU A 25 -10.70 -9.50 -1.68
N TYR A 26 -9.90 -8.69 -0.97
CA TYR A 26 -8.81 -9.12 -0.11
C TYR A 26 -9.08 -8.67 1.34
N PRO A 27 -9.89 -9.42 2.12
CA PRO A 27 -10.28 -9.01 3.47
C PRO A 27 -9.10 -8.94 4.45
N VAL A 28 -8.02 -9.68 4.16
CA VAL A 28 -6.73 -9.59 4.83
C VAL A 28 -5.70 -9.16 3.78
N MET A 29 -4.89 -8.18 4.12
CA MET A 29 -3.82 -7.64 3.27
C MET A 29 -2.60 -7.34 4.13
N TRP A 30 -1.48 -7.06 3.48
CA TRP A 30 -0.25 -6.63 4.12
C TRP A 30 0.19 -5.27 3.59
N LEU A 31 0.66 -4.41 4.48
CA LEU A 31 1.39 -3.21 4.11
C LEU A 31 2.88 -3.50 4.17
N ARG A 32 3.57 -3.30 3.06
CA ARG A 32 5.02 -3.18 3.03
C ARG A 32 5.40 -1.71 3.02
N ASP A 33 6.23 -1.29 3.96
CA ASP A 33 6.78 0.06 4.02
C ASP A 33 8.27 0.03 4.38
N SER A 34 9.11 0.32 3.39
CA SER A 34 10.57 0.32 3.53
C SER A 34 11.10 1.38 4.50
N THR A 35 10.30 2.41 4.80
CA THR A 35 10.69 3.46 5.77
C THR A 35 10.75 2.93 7.20
N ARG A 36 10.07 1.81 7.49
CA ARG A 36 10.06 1.15 8.81
C ARG A 36 11.39 0.50 9.16
N ILE A 37 12.15 0.10 8.14
CA ILE A 37 13.47 -0.49 8.29
C ILE A 37 14.60 0.47 7.90
N GLY A 38 14.27 1.74 7.61
CA GLY A 38 15.25 2.75 7.24
C GLY A 38 15.97 2.47 5.90
N ALA A 39 15.28 1.85 4.93
CA ALA A 39 15.86 1.58 3.62
C ALA A 39 16.23 2.88 2.88
N CYS A 40 17.24 2.81 2.01
CA CYS A 40 17.68 3.93 1.18
C CYS A 40 16.74 4.25 0.01
N TYR A 41 15.70 3.43 -0.21
CA TYR A 41 14.67 3.61 -1.21
C TYR A 41 13.29 3.68 -0.54
N LEU A 42 12.36 4.42 -1.13
CA LEU A 42 10.96 4.46 -0.69
C LEU A 42 10.16 3.40 -1.45
N CYS A 43 9.61 2.44 -0.71
CA CYS A 43 8.66 1.46 -1.20
C CYS A 43 7.48 1.42 -0.24
N ARG A 44 6.27 1.62 -0.76
CA ARG A 44 5.01 1.48 -0.04
C ARG A 44 4.03 0.74 -0.92
N GLU A 45 3.70 -0.48 -0.52
CA GLU A 45 2.91 -1.43 -1.30
C GLU A 45 1.84 -2.09 -0.42
N LEU A 46 0.68 -2.35 -1.01
CA LEU A 46 -0.32 -3.23 -0.44
C LEU A 46 -0.23 -4.59 -1.13
N LEU A 47 -0.10 -5.64 -0.34
CA LEU A 47 0.04 -7.00 -0.79
C LEU A 47 -1.16 -7.85 -0.36
N SER A 48 -1.49 -8.82 -1.19
CA SER A 48 -2.36 -9.95 -0.82
C SER A 48 -1.69 -10.82 0.26
N PRO A 49 -2.43 -11.73 0.93
CA PRO A 49 -1.85 -12.70 1.86
C PRO A 49 -0.79 -13.61 1.24
N GLU A 50 -0.85 -13.83 -0.07
CA GLU A 50 0.10 -14.65 -0.83
C GLU A 50 1.36 -13.88 -1.25
N GLY A 51 1.43 -12.57 -0.98
CA GLY A 51 2.59 -11.75 -1.33
C GLY A 51 2.52 -11.09 -2.71
N MET A 52 1.39 -11.22 -3.42
CA MET A 52 1.17 -10.50 -4.67
C MET A 52 0.95 -9.02 -4.39
N VAL A 53 1.67 -8.12 -5.07
CA VAL A 53 1.47 -6.67 -4.96
C VAL A 53 0.18 -6.28 -5.69
N LEU A 54 -0.74 -5.67 -4.95
CA LEU A 54 -2.06 -5.22 -5.40
C LEU A 54 -2.07 -3.73 -5.74
N ALA A 55 -1.39 -2.93 -4.93
CA ALA A 55 -1.29 -1.49 -5.12
C ALA A 55 0.06 -0.97 -4.64
N MET A 56 0.47 0.16 -5.22
CA MET A 56 1.73 0.80 -4.90
C MET A 56 1.53 2.31 -4.79
N GLN A 57 2.28 2.92 -3.89
CA GLN A 57 2.39 4.37 -3.86
C GLN A 57 3.11 4.83 -5.15
N SER A 58 2.48 5.76 -5.86
CA SER A 58 3.11 6.37 -7.03
C SER A 58 4.38 7.10 -6.60
N ALA A 59 5.46 6.89 -7.35
CA ALA A 59 6.65 7.71 -7.21
C ALA A 59 6.32 9.17 -7.54
N PHE A 60 7.14 10.10 -7.03
CA PHE A 60 7.08 11.53 -7.33
C PHE A 60 6.79 11.78 -8.83
N PRO A 61 5.92 12.73 -9.21
CA PRO A 61 5.39 13.85 -8.42
C PRO A 61 4.04 13.62 -7.75
N ALA A 62 3.33 12.54 -8.06
CA ALA A 62 2.00 12.29 -7.49
C ALA A 62 2.12 11.50 -6.18
N LYS A 63 1.98 12.16 -5.03
CA LYS A 63 1.92 11.54 -3.69
C LYS A 63 0.62 10.72 -3.47
N GLY A 64 0.19 9.94 -4.45
CA GLY A 64 -1.01 9.10 -4.39
C GLY A 64 -0.68 7.62 -4.53
N TRP A 65 -1.73 6.81 -4.66
CA TRP A 65 -1.68 5.37 -4.81
C TRP A 65 -2.32 4.94 -6.13
N ARG A 66 -1.94 3.78 -6.62
CA ARG A 66 -2.52 3.16 -7.81
C ARG A 66 -2.58 1.65 -7.67
N LEU A 67 -3.56 1.02 -8.28
CA LEU A 67 -3.58 -0.43 -8.44
C LEU A 67 -2.45 -0.83 -9.40
N ARG A 68 -1.90 -2.02 -9.19
CA ARG A 68 -1.03 -2.67 -10.17
C ARG A 68 -1.88 -3.08 -11.37
N ILE A 69 -1.45 -2.72 -12.57
CA ILE A 69 -2.11 -3.09 -13.82
C ILE A 69 -1.35 -4.21 -14.51
N TRP A 70 -0.01 -4.15 -14.50
CA TRP A 70 0.84 -5.12 -15.19
C TRP A 70 1.70 -5.91 -14.22
N TYR A 71 1.88 -7.19 -14.53
CA TYR A 71 2.68 -8.09 -13.71
C TYR A 71 4.16 -7.68 -13.63
N ASN A 72 4.69 -6.98 -14.63
CA ASN A 72 6.10 -6.58 -14.67
C ASN A 72 6.41 -5.23 -13.99
N GLU A 73 5.43 -4.56 -13.38
CA GLU A 73 5.64 -3.25 -12.74
C GLU A 73 6.42 -3.35 -11.43
N THR A 74 6.21 -4.43 -10.71
CA THR A 74 6.86 -4.72 -9.43
C THR A 74 6.96 -6.22 -9.26
N ILE A 75 7.85 -6.65 -8.37
CA ILE A 75 8.12 -8.05 -8.07
C ILE A 75 7.26 -8.44 -6.88
N ASP A 76 6.51 -9.53 -7.02
CA ASP A 76 5.80 -10.15 -5.91
C ASP A 76 6.79 -10.69 -4.88
N GLU A 77 6.44 -10.60 -3.61
CA GLU A 77 7.39 -10.88 -2.55
C GLU A 77 6.80 -11.80 -1.49
N GLU A 78 7.62 -12.73 -1.01
CA GLU A 78 7.27 -13.54 0.15
C GLU A 78 7.14 -12.65 1.39
N ILE A 79 6.01 -12.79 2.08
CA ILE A 79 5.73 -12.00 3.27
C ILE A 79 6.60 -12.52 4.41
N GLU A 80 7.55 -11.70 4.85
CA GLU A 80 8.45 -12.02 5.95
C GLU A 80 8.21 -11.04 7.12
N PRO A 81 7.29 -11.34 8.05
CA PRO A 81 6.98 -10.44 9.16
C PRO A 81 8.18 -10.12 10.06
N GLN A 82 9.19 -11.00 10.08
CA GLN A 82 10.41 -10.83 10.86
C GLN A 82 11.32 -9.73 10.30
N ARG A 83 11.19 -9.39 9.02
CA ARG A 83 11.97 -8.33 8.37
C ARG A 83 11.60 -6.92 8.88
N GLY A 84 10.39 -6.77 9.42
CA GLY A 84 9.92 -5.55 10.10
C GLY A 84 9.39 -4.44 9.18
N ASP A 85 9.46 -4.61 7.86
CA ASP A 85 8.85 -3.70 6.88
C ASP A 85 7.42 -4.11 6.48
N CYS A 86 7.00 -5.33 6.81
CA CYS A 86 5.65 -5.85 6.54
C CYS A 86 4.76 -5.81 7.80
N ILE A 87 3.53 -5.33 7.64
CA ILE A 87 2.50 -5.30 8.69
C ILE A 87 1.22 -5.93 8.16
N GLU A 88 0.63 -6.85 8.92
CA GLU A 88 -0.69 -7.39 8.60
C GLU A 88 -1.79 -6.36 8.87
N LEU A 89 -2.66 -6.15 7.89
CA LEU A 89 -3.83 -5.29 7.98
C LEU A 89 -5.07 -6.15 8.23
N SER A 90 -5.20 -6.65 9.46
CA SER A 90 -6.28 -7.58 9.85
C SER A 90 -7.66 -6.92 9.95
N SER A 91 -7.70 -5.59 10.04
CA SER A 91 -8.91 -4.80 10.10
C SER A 91 -8.70 -3.41 9.50
N ARG A 92 -9.81 -2.72 9.22
CA ARG A 92 -9.78 -1.32 8.78
C ARG A 92 -9.15 -0.39 9.83
N ALA A 93 -9.27 -0.71 11.12
CA ALA A 93 -8.66 0.07 12.18
C ALA A 93 -7.13 -0.06 12.17
N ASP A 94 -6.62 -1.27 11.98
CA ASP A 94 -5.17 -1.52 11.88
C ASP A 94 -4.58 -0.86 10.64
N ALA A 95 -5.32 -0.90 9.53
CA ALA A 95 -4.96 -0.20 8.30
C ALA A 95 -4.81 1.31 8.53
N LEU A 96 -5.82 1.96 9.11
CA LEU A 96 -5.76 3.39 9.42
C LEU A 96 -4.56 3.77 10.30
N LEU A 97 -4.33 3.02 11.39
CA LEU A 97 -3.20 3.26 12.29
C LEU A 97 -1.87 3.12 11.56
N SER A 98 -1.75 2.13 10.67
CA SER A 98 -0.55 1.91 9.88
C SER A 98 -0.33 3.05 8.88
N PHE A 99 -1.38 3.54 8.23
CA PHE A 99 -1.29 4.60 7.22
C PHE A 99 -1.00 5.99 7.81
N MET A 100 -1.37 6.26 9.06
CA MET A 100 -1.03 7.51 9.75
C MET A 100 0.48 7.77 9.78
N SER A 101 1.30 6.70 9.83
CA SER A 101 2.77 6.81 9.79
C SER A 101 3.32 7.30 8.45
N PHE A 102 2.51 7.39 7.39
CA PHE A 102 2.96 7.88 6.09
C PHE A 102 3.26 9.38 6.06
N GLN A 103 2.67 10.15 6.97
CA GLN A 103 2.70 11.62 6.95
C GLN A 103 3.95 12.22 7.61
N GLU A 104 4.75 11.43 8.32
CA GLU A 104 5.95 11.92 9.01
C GLU A 104 7.23 11.57 8.24
N LYS A 105 7.64 12.50 7.38
CA LYS A 105 9.03 12.87 7.05
C LYS A 105 8.98 13.98 6.00
N VAL A 106 8.71 15.20 6.47
CA VAL A 106 9.03 16.45 5.75
C VAL A 106 10.50 16.73 5.93
#